data_AF-A0A942DKZ1-F1
#
_entry.id   AF-A0A942DKZ1-F1
#
_cell.length_a   1.000
_cell.length_b   1.000
_cell.length_c   1.000
_cell.angle_alpha   90.00
_cell.angle_beta   90.00
_cell.angle_gamma   90.00
#
_symmetry.space_group_name_H-M   'P 1'
#
loop_
_entity.id
_entity.type
_entity.pdbx_description
1 polymer ?
#
loop_
_entity_poly.entity_id
_entity_poly.type
_entity_poly.pdbx_seq_one_letter_code
_entity_poly.pdbx_strand_id
1 'polypeptide(L)'
;MKSVLVSAILLLSVAAQANHCKTGDLKDCGKVLKAKEGSEEFNSTYDSICSENKTFKCLKRTVRGDVKEELKYMKEEFPKAQLFTTKESGEDKVFVLDKK
;
A
#
# COMPACT_ATOMS: atom_id res chain seq x y z
N MET A 1 10.44 40.82 38.32
CA MET A 1 11.18 39.76 37.59
C MET A 1 10.13 38.70 37.22
N LYS A 2 9.43 38.70 36.07
CA LYS A 2 9.82 38.51 34.66
C LYS A 2 10.79 37.34 34.41
N SER A 3 10.22 36.16 34.20
CA SER A 3 10.70 35.05 33.35
C SER A 3 9.51 34.09 33.23
N VAL A 4 8.67 34.15 32.19
CA VAL A 4 8.90 33.76 30.79
C VAL A 4 9.37 32.31 30.68
N LEU A 5 8.39 31.42 30.50
CA LEU A 5 8.33 30.36 29.48
C LEU A 5 9.67 29.91 28.87
N VAL A 6 9.99 28.62 29.01
CA VAL A 6 10.24 27.76 27.83
C VAL A 6 9.70 26.36 28.11
N SER A 7 8.50 26.10 27.56
CA SER A 7 8.07 24.76 27.19
C SER A 7 9.08 24.17 26.20
N ALA A 8 9.80 23.12 26.59
CA ALA A 8 10.46 22.22 25.65
C ALA A 8 9.69 20.91 25.66
N ILE A 9 8.58 20.93 24.94
CA ILE A 9 7.82 19.73 24.59
C ILE A 9 8.72 18.88 23.69
N LEU A 10 9.31 17.82 24.25
CA LEU A 10 9.95 16.73 23.52
C LEU A 10 8.86 15.90 22.82
N LEU A 11 8.21 16.50 21.82
CA LEU A 11 7.53 15.75 20.77
C LEU A 11 8.57 15.59 19.66
N LEU A 12 8.87 14.36 19.26
CA LEU A 12 9.34 13.93 17.92
C LEU A 12 10.25 12.69 18.05
N SER A 13 9.72 11.52 18.44
CA SER A 13 10.50 10.27 18.30
C SER A 13 9.65 9.00 18.23
N VAL A 14 8.46 8.98 17.61
CA VAL A 14 7.90 7.70 17.12
C VAL A 14 6.92 7.93 15.97
N ALA A 15 7.45 8.08 14.76
CA ALA A 15 6.68 7.89 13.54
C ALA A 15 7.56 7.19 12.49
N ALA A 16 8.06 6.00 12.84
CA ALA A 16 8.88 5.18 11.95
C ALA A 16 8.56 3.68 12.08
N GLN A 17 7.28 3.33 12.20
CA GLN A 17 6.83 1.92 12.16
C GLN A 17 5.53 1.71 11.36
N ALA A 18 5.18 2.65 10.46
CA ALA A 18 4.05 2.46 9.53
C ALA A 18 4.44 1.68 8.25
N ASN A 19 5.70 1.24 8.15
CA ASN A 19 6.28 0.71 6.90
C ASN A 19 6.27 -0.81 6.77
N HIS A 20 5.95 -1.55 7.83
CA HIS A 20 5.92 -3.02 7.79
C HIS A 20 4.56 -3.52 8.24
N CYS A 21 3.91 -4.30 7.39
CA CYS A 21 2.71 -5.01 7.77
C CYS A 21 3.05 -6.31 8.51
N LYS A 22 2.11 -6.79 9.30
CA LYS A 22 2.24 -8.09 9.98
C LYS A 22 2.27 -9.22 8.96
N THR A 23 3.31 -10.06 9.05
CA THR A 23 3.49 -11.20 8.15
C THR A 23 2.25 -12.11 8.14
N GLY A 24 1.72 -12.40 6.96
CA GLY A 24 0.56 -13.25 6.71
C GLY A 24 -0.80 -12.59 6.98
N ASP A 25 -0.82 -11.34 7.46
CA ASP A 25 -2.06 -10.59 7.70
C ASP A 25 -2.44 -9.76 6.47
N LEU A 26 -3.32 -10.32 5.63
CA LEU A 26 -3.76 -9.69 4.39
C LEU A 26 -4.33 -8.29 4.64
N LYS A 27 -5.15 -8.13 5.68
CA LYS A 27 -5.87 -6.88 5.97
C LYS A 27 -4.91 -5.79 6.44
N ASP A 28 -3.94 -6.15 7.26
CA ASP A 28 -2.90 -5.22 7.70
C ASP A 28 -2.01 -4.79 6.53
N CYS A 29 -1.55 -5.75 5.71
CA CYS A 29 -0.75 -5.47 4.52
C CYS A 29 -1.49 -4.60 3.50
N GLY A 30 -2.78 -4.83 3.28
CA GLY A 30 -3.54 -3.96 2.40
C GLY A 30 -3.82 -2.57 2.97
N LYS A 31 -3.86 -2.38 4.30
CA LYS A 31 -3.91 -1.03 4.89
C LYS A 31 -2.63 -0.25 4.65
N VAL A 32 -1.47 -0.89 4.84
CA VAL A 32 -0.16 -0.29 4.57
C VAL A 32 -0.05 0.10 3.09
N LEU A 33 -0.46 -0.78 2.18
CA LEU A 33 -0.48 -0.49 0.75
C LEU A 33 -1.47 0.63 0.40
N LYS A 34 -2.67 0.64 1.00
CA LYS A 34 -3.66 1.69 0.74
C LYS A 34 -3.17 3.06 1.17
N ALA A 35 -2.44 3.15 2.28
CA ALA A 35 -1.86 4.39 2.78
C ALA A 35 -0.76 4.94 1.85
N LYS A 36 -0.14 4.08 1.05
CA LYS A 36 0.90 4.44 0.07
C LYS A 36 0.40 4.48 -1.36
N GLU A 37 -0.89 4.26 -1.61
CA GLU A 37 -1.43 4.21 -2.97
C GLU A 37 -1.23 5.56 -3.68
N GLY A 38 -0.59 5.53 -4.86
CA GLY A 38 -0.21 6.72 -5.62
C GLY A 38 1.11 7.37 -5.21
N SER A 39 1.82 6.85 -4.20
CA SER A 39 3.18 7.30 -3.86
C SER A 39 4.25 6.54 -4.65
N GLU A 40 5.44 7.14 -4.76
CA GLU A 40 6.61 6.50 -5.39
C GLU A 40 7.05 5.23 -4.63
N GLU A 41 6.76 5.15 -3.32
CA GLU A 41 7.09 4.02 -2.46
C GLU A 41 6.11 2.85 -2.57
N PHE A 42 4.98 3.01 -3.28
CA PHE A 42 3.95 1.97 -3.39
C PHE A 42 4.52 0.67 -3.96
N ASN A 43 5.23 0.79 -5.09
CA ASN A 43 5.74 -0.37 -5.83
C ASN A 43 6.74 -1.18 -5.03
N SER A 44 7.71 -0.51 -4.40
CA SER A 44 8.72 -1.15 -3.58
C SER A 44 8.10 -1.79 -2.33
N THR A 45 7.13 -1.12 -1.70
CA THR A 45 6.39 -1.68 -0.56
C THR A 45 5.59 -2.93 -0.97
N TYR A 46 4.91 -2.88 -2.11
CA TYR A 46 4.17 -4.01 -2.65
C TYR A 46 5.09 -5.20 -2.93
N ASP A 47 6.24 -4.97 -3.58
CA ASP A 47 7.22 -6.03 -3.86
C ASP A 47 7.80 -6.64 -2.58
N SER A 48 8.08 -5.83 -1.56
CA SER A 48 8.52 -6.31 -0.25
C SER A 48 7.47 -7.23 0.37
N ILE A 49 6.21 -6.78 0.46
CA ILE A 49 5.11 -7.56 1.01
C ILE A 49 4.96 -8.89 0.29
N CYS A 50 4.99 -8.89 -1.05
CA CYS A 50 4.85 -10.10 -1.85
C CYS A 50 6.05 -11.06 -1.72
N SER A 51 7.24 -10.52 -1.51
CA SER A 51 8.44 -11.32 -1.29
C SER A 51 8.44 -11.96 0.09
N GLU A 52 8.11 -11.19 1.13
CA GLU A 52 8.11 -11.60 2.53
C GLU A 52 6.93 -12.53 2.87
N ASN A 53 5.81 -12.41 2.15
CA ASN A 53 4.59 -13.17 2.41
C ASN A 53 4.25 -14.11 1.25
N LYS A 54 4.94 -15.27 1.20
CA LYS A 54 4.72 -16.28 0.16
C LYS A 54 3.31 -16.89 0.13
N THR A 55 2.52 -16.70 1.20
CA THR A 55 1.11 -17.10 1.30
C THR A 55 0.16 -16.15 0.59
N PHE A 56 0.62 -15.00 0.10
CA PHE A 56 -0.18 -14.10 -0.71
C PHE A 56 -0.02 -14.38 -2.20
N LYS A 57 -1.11 -14.17 -2.93
CA LYS A 57 -1.13 -14.08 -4.39
C LYS A 57 -1.03 -12.60 -4.74
N CYS A 58 0.04 -12.27 -5.45
CA CYS A 58 0.34 -10.92 -5.89
C CYS A 58 0.30 -10.86 -7.42
N LEU A 59 -0.45 -9.91 -7.97
CA LEU A 59 -0.48 -9.63 -9.41
C LEU A 59 -0.32 -8.14 -9.67
N LYS A 60 0.49 -7.81 -10.68
CA LYS A 60 0.66 -6.47 -11.22
C LYS A 60 0.22 -6.49 -12.67
N ARG A 61 -0.66 -5.58 -13.08
CA ARG A 61 -1.15 -5.51 -14.45
C ARG A 61 -1.15 -4.06 -14.93
N THR A 62 -0.46 -3.82 -16.04
CA THR A 62 -0.57 -2.54 -16.75
C THR A 62 -1.90 -2.49 -17.49
N VAL A 63 -2.64 -1.40 -17.27
CA VAL A 63 -3.92 -1.13 -17.90
C VAL A 63 -3.67 -0.55 -19.29
N ARG A 64 -4.22 -1.22 -20.31
CA ARG A 64 -4.11 -0.78 -21.72
C ARG A 64 -5.31 0.07 -22.19
N GLY A 65 -6.27 0.33 -21.31
CA GLY A 65 -7.53 0.99 -21.62
C GLY A 65 -8.12 1.71 -20.41
N ASP A 66 -9.42 1.57 -20.17
CA ASP A 66 -10.06 2.18 -19.01
C ASP A 66 -9.75 1.40 -17.72
N VAL A 67 -9.21 2.10 -16.71
CA VAL A 67 -8.85 1.51 -15.41
C VAL A 67 -10.07 0.99 -14.65
N LYS A 68 -11.26 1.57 -14.83
CA LYS A 68 -12.47 1.14 -14.13
C LYS A 68 -12.99 -0.17 -14.73
N GLU A 69 -12.87 -0.36 -16.05
CA GLU A 69 -13.20 -1.64 -16.68
C GLU A 69 -12.24 -2.75 -16.24
N GLU A 70 -10.93 -2.50 -16.27
CA GLU A 70 -9.95 -3.48 -15.75
C GLU A 70 -10.18 -3.79 -14.28
N LEU A 71 -10.51 -2.80 -13.44
CA LEU A 71 -10.88 -3.03 -12.05
C LEU A 71 -12.14 -3.89 -11.89
N LYS A 72 -13.13 -3.79 -12.78
CA LYS A 72 -14.32 -4.67 -12.75
C LYS A 72 -13.91 -6.11 -13.01
N TYR A 73 -13.16 -6.36 -14.08
CA TYR A 73 -12.66 -7.71 -14.40
C TYR A 73 -11.81 -8.28 -13.26
N MET A 74 -10.95 -7.48 -12.65
CA MET A 74 -10.14 -7.92 -11.50
C MET A 74 -11.00 -8.24 -10.27
N LYS A 75 -12.11 -7.54 -10.04
CA LYS A 75 -13.05 -7.87 -8.95
C LYS A 75 -13.82 -9.16 -9.22
N GLU A 76 -14.12 -9.46 -10.48
CA GLU A 76 -14.79 -10.71 -10.85
C GLU A 76 -13.83 -11.90 -10.75
N GLU A 77 -12.59 -11.73 -11.19
CA GLU A 77 -11.55 -12.78 -11.11
C GLU A 77 -11.03 -12.96 -9.67
N PHE A 78 -10.97 -11.88 -8.89
CA PHE A 78 -10.45 -11.85 -7.52
C PHE A 78 -11.41 -11.15 -6.54
N PRO A 79 -12.57 -11.76 -6.24
CA PRO A 79 -13.63 -11.11 -5.45
C PRO A 79 -13.26 -10.83 -4.00
N LYS A 80 -12.21 -11.48 -3.48
CA LYS A 80 -11.73 -11.31 -2.10
C LYS A 80 -10.41 -10.53 -2.01
N ALA A 81 -9.82 -10.19 -3.15
CA ALA A 81 -8.55 -9.50 -3.16
C ALA A 81 -8.69 -8.02 -2.81
N GLN A 82 -7.62 -7.48 -2.23
CA GLN A 82 -7.45 -6.05 -2.12
C GLN A 82 -6.82 -5.54 -3.42
N LEU A 83 -7.55 -4.64 -4.08
CA LEU A 83 -7.14 -4.02 -5.34
C LEU A 83 -6.63 -2.61 -5.08
N PHE A 84 -5.54 -2.27 -5.77
CA PHE A 84 -4.92 -0.95 -5.72
C PHE A 84 -4.64 -0.46 -7.14
N THR A 85 -4.65 0.85 -7.32
CA THR A 85 -4.30 1.49 -8.58
C THR A 85 -3.24 2.55 -8.38
N THR A 86 -2.20 2.51 -9.21
CA THR A 86 -1.20 3.59 -9.27
C THR A 86 -0.95 3.98 -10.71
N LYS A 87 -0.43 5.19 -10.93
CA LYS A 87 0.08 5.63 -12.22
C LYS A 87 1.60 5.64 -12.15
N GLU A 88 2.24 4.84 -12.99
CA GLU A 88 3.69 4.74 -13.08
C GLU A 88 4.12 5.08 -14.51
N SER A 89 5.03 6.04 -14.66
CA SER A 89 5.56 6.42 -15.98
C SER A 89 4.48 6.79 -17.01
N GLY A 90 3.35 7.32 -16.55
CA GLY A 90 2.20 7.70 -17.39
C GLY A 90 1.21 6.57 -17.66
N GLU A 91 1.52 5.33 -17.30
CA GLU A 91 0.65 4.16 -17.45
C GLU A 91 -0.12 3.87 -16.16
N ASP A 92 -1.41 3.60 -16.29
CA ASP A 92 -2.22 3.12 -15.16
C ASP A 92 -1.90 1.65 -14.90
N LYS A 93 -1.77 1.28 -13.63
CA LYS A 93 -1.48 -0.08 -13.19
C LYS A 93 -2.46 -0.50 -12.11
N VAL A 94 -2.93 -1.74 -12.19
CA VAL A 94 -3.74 -2.40 -11.17
C VAL A 94 -2.90 -3.44 -10.45
N PHE A 95 -2.99 -3.45 -9.13
CA PHE A 95 -2.31 -4.38 -8.25
C PHE A 95 -3.34 -5.18 -7.48
N VAL A 96 -3.13 -6.49 -7.41
CA VAL A 96 -3.99 -7.42 -6.69
C VAL A 96 -3.20 -8.00 -5.54
N LEU A 97 -3.71 -7.90 -4.32
CA LEU A 97 -3.21 -8.62 -3.16
C LEU A 97 -4.31 -9.54 -2.65
N ASP A 98 -4.11 -10.85 -2.76
CA ASP A 98 -5.04 -11.86 -2.28
C ASP A 98 -4.33 -12.90 -1.41
N LYS A 99 -5.08 -13.69 -0.66
CA LYS A 99 -4.54 -14.86 0.04
C LYS A 99 -4.59 -16.08 -0.89
N LYS A 100 -3.52 -16.87 -0.93
CA LYS A 100 -3.50 -18.14 -1.66
C LYS A 100 -4.41 -19.18 -1.02
#